data_AF-A0AAU7KPW1-F1
#
_entry.id   AF-A0AAU7KPW1-F1
#
_cell.length_a   1.000
_cell.length_b   1.000
_cell.length_c   1.000
_cell.angle_alpha   90.00
_cell.angle_beta   90.00
_cell.angle_gamma   90.00
#
_symmetry.space_group_name_H-M   'P 1'
#
loop_
_entity.id
_entity.type
_entity.pdbx_description
1 polymer ?
#
loop_
_entity_poly.entity_id
_entity_poly.type
_entity_poly.pdbx_seq_one_letter_code
_entity_poly.pdbx_strand_id
1 'polypeptide(L)'
;MPHKYRSGRAAPARLQLRCMENTTALYIEFNGHHMASSRYHDWGDVDLRVDSRNARTIGMDASTDNSLLGLFRGGQSIPVIKSMFGAETLLVRATPFNESPITVTFDVRDLESEITPLREACHW
;
A
#
# COMPACT_ATOMS: atom_id res chain seq x y z
N MET A 1 -32.79 5.30 -14.08
CA MET A 1 -31.82 4.85 -13.06
C MET A 1 -31.97 3.36 -12.86
N PRO A 2 -30.88 2.57 -12.90
CA PRO A 2 -30.84 1.32 -12.15
C PRO A 2 -29.61 1.31 -11.22
N HIS A 3 -29.86 1.30 -9.92
CA HIS A 3 -28.87 0.91 -8.91
C HIS A 3 -28.55 -0.57 -9.10
N LYS A 4 -27.44 -0.87 -9.80
CA LYS A 4 -26.87 -2.23 -9.81
C LYS A 4 -26.15 -2.46 -8.49
N TYR A 5 -26.90 -2.97 -7.51
CA TYR A 5 -26.34 -3.64 -6.36
C TYR A 5 -25.61 -4.91 -6.85
N ARG A 6 -24.31 -4.81 -7.14
CA ARG A 6 -23.45 -5.99 -7.26
C ARG A 6 -23.00 -6.37 -5.86
N SER A 7 -23.74 -7.28 -5.24
CA SER A 7 -23.14 -8.16 -4.23
C SER A 7 -22.10 -9.03 -4.94
N GLY A 8 -20.84 -8.62 -4.88
CA GLY A 8 -19.71 -9.39 -5.39
C GLY A 8 -18.59 -9.24 -4.38
N ARG A 9 -17.96 -10.36 -4.01
CA ARG A 9 -16.76 -10.45 -3.14
C ARG A 9 -15.99 -9.13 -3.12
N ALA A 10 -15.73 -8.59 -1.93
CA ALA A 10 -14.83 -7.45 -1.75
C ALA A 10 -13.61 -7.66 -2.67
N ALA A 11 -13.38 -6.71 -3.58
CA ALA A 11 -12.28 -6.85 -4.52
C ALA A 11 -10.97 -6.98 -3.72
N PRO A 12 -10.00 -7.80 -4.16
CA PRO A 12 -8.80 -8.04 -3.38
C PRO A 12 -8.03 -6.74 -3.19
N ALA A 13 -7.44 -6.49 -2.02
CA ALA A 13 -6.58 -5.33 -1.83
C ALA A 13 -5.46 -5.31 -2.90
N ARG A 14 -5.00 -4.11 -3.29
CA ARG A 14 -4.00 -3.94 -4.35
C ARG A 14 -2.81 -3.15 -3.85
N LEU A 15 -1.63 -3.74 -3.95
CA LEU A 15 -0.35 -3.06 -3.81
C LEU A 15 -0.01 -2.40 -5.15
N GLN A 16 0.29 -1.11 -5.15
CA GLN A 16 0.61 -0.36 -6.36
C GLN A 16 1.86 0.48 -6.19
N LEU A 17 2.66 0.50 -7.25
CA LEU A 17 3.88 1.27 -7.39
C LEU A 17 3.71 2.16 -8.61
N ARG A 18 3.99 3.46 -8.46
CA ARG A 18 3.84 4.43 -9.55
C ARG A 18 4.99 5.40 -9.57
N CYS A 19 5.56 5.63 -10.74
CA CYS A 19 6.39 6.80 -11.01
C CYS A 19 5.52 7.91 -11.64
N MET A 20 5.58 9.12 -11.10
CA MET A 20 4.93 10.31 -11.67
C MET A 20 5.78 11.53 -11.34
N GLU A 21 6.10 12.36 -12.34
CA GLU A 21 6.91 13.57 -12.15
C GLU A 21 8.21 13.31 -11.37
N ASN A 22 8.95 12.27 -11.77
CA ASN A 22 10.18 11.82 -11.10
C ASN A 22 10.00 11.45 -9.61
N THR A 23 8.78 11.16 -9.18
CA THR A 23 8.47 10.74 -7.81
C THR A 23 7.86 9.34 -7.83
N THR A 24 8.53 8.41 -7.15
CA THR A 24 7.96 7.09 -6.91
C THR A 24 7.04 7.12 -5.71
N ALA A 25 5.83 6.59 -5.87
CA ALA A 25 4.86 6.38 -4.81
C ALA A 25 4.59 4.88 -4.61
N LEU A 26 4.33 4.50 -3.37
CA LEU A 26 3.87 3.18 -2.96
C LEU A 26 2.52 3.37 -2.28
N TYR A 27 1.49 2.64 -2.69
CA TYR A 27 0.19 2.75 -2.06
C TYR A 27 -0.59 1.45 -2.10
N ILE A 28 -1.54 1.33 -1.18
CA ILE A 28 -2.34 0.14 -0.95
C ILE A 28 -3.82 0.53 -1.00
N GLU A 29 -4.52 -0.01 -1.98
CA GLU A 29 -5.97 0.14 -2.12
C GLU A 29 -6.65 -1.00 -1.35
N PHE A 30 -7.44 -0.65 -0.34
CA PHE A 30 -8.18 -1.61 0.50
C PHE A 30 -9.63 -1.75 0.02
N ASN A 31 -9.82 -1.77 -1.30
CA ASN A 31 -11.06 -2.09 -2.03
C ASN A 31 -12.34 -2.28 -1.20
N GLY A 32 -13.10 -1.19 -1.07
CA GLY A 32 -14.38 -1.15 -0.36
C GLY A 32 -14.31 -0.64 1.07
N HIS A 33 -13.10 -0.43 1.60
CA HIS A 33 -12.88 0.17 2.92
C HIS A 33 -12.60 1.67 2.83
N HIS A 34 -13.11 2.44 3.79
CA HIS A 34 -12.84 3.86 3.91
C HIS A 34 -11.60 4.09 4.77
N MET A 35 -10.52 4.52 4.15
CA MET A 35 -9.24 4.74 4.82
C MET A 35 -9.13 6.16 5.36
N ALA A 36 -8.43 6.32 6.48
CA ALA A 36 -8.12 7.62 7.04
C ALA A 36 -6.66 7.66 7.47
N SER A 37 -6.08 8.86 7.53
CA SER A 37 -4.78 9.10 8.13
C SER A 37 -4.83 10.31 9.06
N SER A 38 -4.21 10.22 10.24
CA SER A 38 -4.17 11.32 11.21
C SER A 38 -2.85 11.33 11.96
N ARG A 39 -2.37 12.53 12.28
CA ARG A 39 -1.22 12.71 13.19
C ARG A 39 -1.55 12.49 14.67
N TYR A 40 -2.84 12.34 15.01
CA TYR A 40 -3.33 12.29 16.40
C TYR A 40 -3.98 10.94 16.77
N HIS A 41 -4.21 10.09 15.77
CA HIS A 41 -4.81 8.77 15.92
C HIS A 41 -3.93 7.76 15.19
N ASP A 42 -4.16 6.48 15.42
CA ASP A 42 -3.50 5.36 14.72
C ASP A 42 -4.02 5.16 13.28
N TRP A 43 -4.96 5.99 12.82
CA TRP A 43 -5.36 6.02 11.42
C TRP A 43 -4.17 6.40 10.54
N GLY A 44 -3.89 5.56 9.55
CA GLY A 44 -2.75 5.71 8.64
C GLY A 44 -1.50 4.98 9.13
N ASP A 45 -1.49 4.45 10.36
CA ASP A 45 -0.44 3.53 10.80
C ASP A 45 -0.64 2.16 10.15
N VAL A 46 0.38 1.70 9.44
CA VAL A 46 0.38 0.46 8.68
C VAL A 46 1.50 -0.44 9.17
N ASP A 47 1.15 -1.60 9.68
CA ASP A 47 2.13 -2.63 10.04
C ASP A 47 2.53 -3.40 8.79
N LEU A 48 3.82 -3.36 8.47
CA LEU A 48 4.43 -4.10 7.38
C LEU A 48 5.32 -5.20 7.95
N ARG A 49 5.14 -6.42 7.45
CA ARG A 49 6.05 -7.53 7.70
C ARG A 49 6.43 -8.17 6.38
N VAL A 50 7.72 -8.16 6.08
CA VAL A 50 8.25 -8.80 4.87
C VAL A 50 8.83 -10.15 5.26
N ASP A 51 8.31 -11.21 4.66
CA ASP A 51 8.58 -12.60 5.03
C ASP A 51 8.47 -12.84 6.55
N SER A 52 9.45 -13.52 7.15
CA SER A 52 9.53 -13.81 8.59
C SER A 52 10.26 -12.74 9.40
N ARG A 53 10.54 -11.57 8.81
CA ARG A 53 11.26 -10.48 9.51
C ARG A 53 10.37 -9.81 10.56
N ASN A 54 10.98 -9.03 11.44
CA ASN A 54 10.24 -8.24 12.43
C ASN A 54 9.29 -7.27 11.70
N ALA A 55 8.04 -7.21 12.20
CA ALA A 55 7.07 -6.23 11.72
C ALA A 55 7.54 -4.82 12.09
N ARG A 56 7.25 -3.85 11.21
CA ARG A 56 7.48 -2.43 11.47
C ARG A 56 6.23 -1.64 11.12
N THR A 57 5.90 -0.66 11.94
CA THR A 57 4.80 0.26 11.67
C THR A 57 5.35 1.46 10.89
N ILE A 58 4.64 1.85 9.83
CA ILE A 58 4.93 3.06 9.05
C ILE A 58 3.67 3.93 8.97
N GLY A 59 3.85 5.25 9.02
CA GLY A 59 2.75 6.18 8.74
C GLY A 59 2.57 6.34 7.23
N MET A 60 1.34 6.15 6.76
CA MET A 60 0.90 6.38 5.38
C MET A 60 -0.24 7.39 5.35
N ASP A 61 -0.31 8.18 4.28
CA ASP A 61 -1.34 9.19 4.08
C ASP A 61 -2.53 8.61 3.30
N ALA A 62 -3.76 8.94 3.70
CA ALA A 62 -4.94 8.61 2.93
C ALA A 62 -5.01 9.42 1.62
N SER A 63 -5.53 8.80 0.56
CA SER A 63 -5.86 9.55 -0.66
C SER A 63 -7.00 10.53 -0.44
N THR A 64 -7.12 11.50 -1.34
CA THR A 64 -8.22 12.48 -1.35
C THR A 64 -9.61 11.84 -1.36
N ASP A 65 -9.77 10.68 -2.01
CA ASP A 65 -11.02 9.91 -2.08
C ASP A 65 -11.13 8.83 -0.99
N ASN A 66 -10.17 8.75 -0.06
CA ASN A 66 -10.12 7.82 1.07
C ASN A 66 -10.17 6.33 0.68
N SER A 67 -9.77 5.98 -0.54
CA SER A 67 -9.78 4.60 -1.05
C SER A 67 -8.47 3.85 -0.78
N LEU A 68 -7.38 4.56 -0.50
CA LEU A 68 -6.04 4.01 -0.34
C LEU A 68 -5.22 4.71 0.74
N LEU A 69 -4.21 4.02 1.23
CA LEU A 69 -3.12 4.57 2.05
C LEU A 69 -1.82 4.56 1.23
N GLY A 70 -1.06 5.65 1.24
CA GLY A 70 0.11 5.84 0.40
C GLY A 70 1.31 6.51 1.06
N LEU A 71 2.50 6.12 0.60
CA LEU A 71 3.73 6.90 0.69
C LEU A 71 3.92 7.63 -0.63
N PHE A 72 3.61 8.93 -0.65
CA PHE A 72 3.61 9.74 -1.88
C PHE A 72 4.92 10.49 -2.16
N ARG A 73 5.94 10.29 -1.31
CA ARG A 73 7.27 10.90 -1.47
C ARG A 73 8.32 9.83 -1.72
N GLY A 74 9.16 10.04 -2.73
CA GLY A 74 10.22 9.09 -3.12
C GLY A 74 11.14 8.71 -1.97
N GLY A 75 11.56 9.68 -1.15
CA GLY A 75 12.42 9.43 0.02
C GLY A 75 11.80 8.54 1.11
N GLN A 76 10.47 8.38 1.12
CA GLN A 76 9.76 7.48 2.03
C GLN A 76 9.40 6.16 1.36
N SER A 77 8.89 6.20 0.13
CA SER A 77 8.43 5.01 -0.60
C SER A 77 9.59 4.11 -1.02
N ILE A 78 10.68 4.66 -1.57
CA ILE A 78 11.79 3.89 -2.16
C ILE A 78 12.46 2.96 -1.13
N PRO A 79 12.78 3.40 0.11
CA PRO A 79 13.32 2.49 1.12
C PRO A 79 12.39 1.32 1.47
N VAL A 80 11.07 1.56 1.49
CA VAL A 80 10.08 0.50 1.72
C VAL A 80 10.05 -0.46 0.54
N ILE A 81 10.10 0.05 -0.69
CA ILE A 81 10.15 -0.75 -1.91
C ILE A 81 11.40 -1.64 -1.95
N LYS A 82 12.58 -1.04 -1.73
CA LYS A 82 13.86 -1.76 -1.68
C LYS A 82 13.87 -2.85 -0.61
N SER A 83 13.19 -2.63 0.52
CA SER A 83 13.10 -3.66 1.54
C SER A 83 12.36 -4.92 1.08
N MET A 84 11.54 -4.85 0.03
CA MET A 84 10.83 -6.01 -0.54
C MET A 84 11.67 -6.77 -1.59
N PHE A 85 12.83 -6.26 -1.98
CA PHE A 85 13.67 -6.94 -2.97
C PHE A 85 14.21 -8.25 -2.42
N GLY A 86 14.13 -9.31 -3.24
CA GLY A 86 14.47 -10.68 -2.87
C GLY A 86 13.54 -11.33 -1.83
N ALA A 87 12.42 -10.69 -1.48
CA ALA A 87 11.43 -11.25 -0.58
C ALA A 87 10.35 -12.04 -1.34
N GLU A 88 9.63 -12.90 -0.62
CA GLU A 88 8.51 -13.64 -1.20
C GLU A 88 7.17 -13.00 -0.89
N THR A 89 7.00 -12.50 0.33
CA THR A 89 5.71 -12.06 0.85
C THR A 89 5.79 -10.73 1.59
N LEU A 90 4.78 -9.90 1.39
CA LEU A 90 4.52 -8.71 2.20
C LEU A 90 3.17 -8.88 2.91
N LEU A 91 3.19 -9.03 4.23
CA LEU A 91 2.00 -8.89 5.06
C LEU A 91 1.81 -7.43 5.45
N VAL A 92 0.58 -6.94 5.30
CA VAL A 92 0.16 -5.58 5.62
C VAL A 92 -1.05 -5.64 6.52
N ARG A 93 -1.03 -4.88 7.62
CA ARG A 93 -2.19 -4.66 8.47
C ARG A 93 -2.46 -3.16 8.59
N ALA A 94 -3.72 -2.78 8.39
CA ALA A 94 -4.18 -1.41 8.52
C ALA A 94 -5.61 -1.40 9.09
N THR A 95 -6.03 -0.28 9.67
CA THR A 95 -7.36 -0.11 10.25
C THR A 95 -8.16 0.91 9.44
N PRO A 96 -9.21 0.50 8.71
CA PRO A 96 -10.13 1.44 8.10
C PRO A 96 -10.89 2.24 9.15
N PHE A 97 -11.39 3.40 8.76
CA PHE A 97 -12.10 4.31 9.66
C PHE A 97 -13.34 3.65 10.26
N ASN A 98 -13.41 3.60 11.59
CA ASN A 98 -14.51 2.97 12.34
C ASN A 98 -14.75 1.48 12.02
N GLU A 99 -13.74 0.77 11.51
CA GLU A 99 -13.80 -0.67 11.25
C GLU A 99 -12.73 -1.44 12.04
N SER A 100 -12.80 -2.76 12.01
CA SER A 100 -11.75 -3.61 12.59
C SER A 100 -10.51 -3.65 11.69
N PRO A 101 -9.30 -3.86 12.24
CA PRO A 101 -8.09 -3.98 11.45
C PRO A 101 -8.19 -5.12 10.43
N ILE A 102 -7.78 -4.83 9.19
CA ILE A 102 -7.71 -5.79 8.10
C ILE A 102 -6.26 -6.19 7.87
N THR A 103 -6.05 -7.45 7.52
CA THR A 103 -4.72 -7.99 7.21
C THR A 103 -4.74 -8.60 5.82
N VAL A 104 -3.80 -8.18 4.99
CA VAL A 104 -3.65 -8.63 3.60
C VAL A 104 -2.23 -9.09 3.37
N THR A 105 -2.04 -10.07 2.50
CA THR A 105 -0.71 -10.57 2.12
C THR A 105 -0.57 -10.45 0.62
N PHE A 106 0.56 -9.89 0.18
CA PHE A 106 0.93 -9.73 -1.21
C PHE A 106 2.10 -10.65 -1.53
N ASP A 107 2.07 -11.24 -2.73
CA ASP A 107 3.23 -11.87 -3.35
C ASP A 107 4.11 -10.76 -3.92
N VAL A 108 5.38 -10.73 -3.50
CA VAL A 108 6.37 -9.73 -3.94
C VAL A 108 7.61 -10.38 -4.56
N ARG A 109 7.50 -11.66 -4.95
CA ARG A 109 8.56 -12.34 -5.70
C ARG A 109 8.85 -11.59 -6.99
N ASP A 110 10.13 -11.56 -7.36
CA ASP A 110 10.63 -10.93 -8.59
C ASP A 110 10.32 -9.43 -8.71
N LEU A 111 9.87 -8.78 -7.62
CA LEU A 111 9.49 -7.36 -7.64
C LEU A 111 10.61 -6.47 -8.19
N GLU A 112 11.86 -6.74 -7.81
CA GLU A 112 13.02 -5.95 -8.21
C GLU A 112 13.20 -5.91 -9.74
N SER A 113 13.04 -7.05 -10.41
CA SER A 113 13.12 -7.15 -11.86
C SER A 113 11.90 -6.55 -12.55
N GLU A 114 10.69 -6.82 -12.03
CA GLU A 114 9.43 -6.37 -12.62
C GLU A 114 9.29 -4.84 -12.65
N ILE A 115 9.84 -4.15 -11.64
CA ILE A 115 9.74 -2.69 -11.54
C ILE A 115 10.91 -1.94 -12.19
N THR A 116 11.76 -2.62 -12.96
CA THR A 116 12.88 -1.97 -13.67
C THR A 116 12.43 -0.75 -14.50
N PRO A 117 11.35 -0.82 -15.31
CA PRO A 117 10.88 0.35 -16.06
C PRO A 117 10.46 1.52 -15.17
N LEU A 118 9.89 1.23 -13.99
CA LEU A 118 9.49 2.25 -13.01
C LEU A 118 10.72 2.93 -12.40
N ARG A 119 11.74 2.15 -12.06
CA ARG A 119 13.02 2.63 -11.51
C ARG A 119 13.76 3.51 -12.50
N GLU A 120 13.80 3.09 -13.77
CA GLU A 120 14.38 3.89 -14.85
C GLU A 120 13.64 5.21 -15.06
N ALA A 121 12.30 5.18 -15.06
CA ALA A 121 11.47 6.38 -15.23
C ALA A 121 11.59 7.40 -14.09
N CYS A 122 11.92 6.94 -12.88
CA CYS A 122 12.09 7.79 -11.69
C CYS A 122 13.55 7.89 -11.21
N HIS A 123 14.49 7.39 -12.02
CA HIS A 123 15.94 7.51 -11.83
C HIS A 123 16.50 7.02 -10.47
N TRP A 124 16.16 5.81 -10.01
CA TRP A 124 16.66 5.27 -8.71
C TRP A 124 16.93 3.76 -8.63
#